data_AF-A0A117QM31-F1
#
_entry.id   AF-A0A117QM31-F1
#
_cell.length_a   1.000
_cell.length_b   1.000
_cell.length_c   1.000
_cell.angle_alpha   90.00
_cell.angle_beta   90.00
_cell.angle_gamma   90.00
#
_symmetry.space_group_name_H-M   'P 1'
#
loop_
_entity.id
_entity.type
_entity.pdbx_description
1 polymer ?
#
loop_
_entity_poly.entity_id
_entity_poly.type
_entity_poly.pdbx_seq_one_letter_code
_entity_poly.pdbx_strand_id
1 'polypeptide(L)'
;MNAAASCLVELAERDERAELSARLGRPVRWAARLTRQGRDLLLYARSQPFADYAAPGPEYRLVELMPSQMDAIRLFTSLADRLQIQPQPDLEDRVRAAVPDRMSGRWRLYLTEEQMASVAYGLWLHKMAGSAAEANRFSRDHGIAHTPAP
;
A
#
# COMPACT_ATOMS: atom_id res chain seq x y z
N MET A 1 14.68 23.35 -9.60
CA MET A 1 13.46 22.81 -10.24
C MET A 1 13.73 21.34 -10.52
N ASN A 2 12.96 20.42 -9.93
CA ASN A 2 13.24 18.98 -9.99
C ASN A 2 12.98 18.47 -11.42
N ALA A 3 13.99 17.89 -12.09
CA ALA A 3 13.92 17.44 -13.49
C ALA A 3 12.75 16.47 -13.78
N ALA A 4 12.29 15.72 -12.76
CA ALA A 4 11.14 14.84 -12.85
C ALA A 4 9.81 15.58 -13.14
N ALA A 5 9.62 16.80 -12.62
CA ALA A 5 8.41 17.59 -12.86
C ALA A 5 8.36 18.12 -14.31
N SER A 6 9.52 18.47 -14.88
CA SER A 6 9.67 18.98 -16.24
C SER A 6 9.31 17.96 -17.33
N CYS A 7 9.43 16.67 -17.04
CA CYS A 7 9.07 15.58 -17.97
C CYS A 7 7.55 15.37 -18.09
N LEU A 8 6.78 15.74 -17.06
CA LEU A 8 5.33 15.46 -16.99
C LEU A 8 4.47 16.64 -17.43
N VAL A 9 4.98 17.87 -17.26
CA VAL A 9 4.28 19.10 -17.60
C VAL A 9 5.22 20.09 -18.27
N GLU A 10 4.73 20.71 -19.33
CA GLU A 10 5.37 21.84 -19.99
C GLU A 10 4.63 23.11 -19.58
N LEU A 11 5.36 24.06 -18.99
CA LEU A 11 4.84 25.37 -18.64
C LEU A 11 4.73 26.24 -19.89
N ALA A 12 3.61 26.93 -20.04
CA ALA A 12 3.40 27.86 -21.12
C ALA A 12 4.35 29.05 -20.99
N GLU A 13 4.91 29.47 -22.13
CA GLU A 13 5.79 30.63 -22.19
C GLU A 13 5.02 31.94 -21.93
N ARG A 14 5.74 33.05 -21.80
CA ARG A 14 5.11 34.35 -21.52
C ARG A 14 4.13 34.77 -22.62
N ASP A 15 4.47 34.52 -23.88
CA ASP A 15 3.68 34.93 -25.03
C ASP A 15 2.43 34.05 -25.20
N GLU A 16 2.57 32.73 -25.02
CA GLU A 16 1.44 31.81 -24.97
C GLU A 16 0.45 32.16 -23.84
N ARG A 17 0.96 32.55 -22.67
CA ARG A 17 0.11 33.03 -21.55
C ARG A 17 -0.58 34.35 -21.86
N ALA A 18 0.06 35.25 -22.62
CA ALA A 18 -0.54 36.51 -23.04
C ALA A 18 -1.68 36.26 -24.05
N GLU A 19 -1.47 35.37 -25.02
CA GLU A 19 -2.50 34.94 -25.97
C GLU A 19 -3.68 34.29 -25.25
N LEU A 20 -3.41 33.39 -24.31
CA LEU A 20 -4.44 32.77 -23.47
C LEU A 20 -5.21 33.80 -22.62
N SER A 21 -4.52 34.80 -22.06
CA SER A 21 -5.15 35.86 -21.28
C SER A 21 -6.11 36.70 -22.14
N ALA A 22 -5.70 37.02 -23.37
CA ALA A 22 -6.52 37.76 -24.33
C ALA A 22 -7.77 36.95 -24.73
N ARG A 23 -7.61 35.64 -25.01
CA ARG A 23 -8.73 34.76 -25.39
C ARG A 23 -9.72 34.54 -24.25
N LEU A 24 -9.26 34.48 -23.00
CA LEU A 24 -10.10 34.25 -21.83
C LEU A 24 -10.68 35.53 -21.21
N GLY A 25 -10.29 36.71 -21.71
CA GLY A 25 -10.73 38.00 -21.16
C GLY A 25 -10.28 38.26 -19.72
N ARG A 26 -9.28 37.52 -19.22
CA ARG A 26 -8.76 37.65 -17.85
C ARG A 26 -7.27 37.27 -17.78
N PRO A 27 -6.51 37.85 -16.83
CA PRO A 27 -5.09 37.52 -16.68
C PRO A 27 -4.84 36.05 -16.32
N VAL A 28 -4.00 35.36 -17.09
CA VAL A 28 -3.51 34.00 -16.83
C VAL A 28 -2.12 34.07 -16.19
N ARG A 29 -2.04 33.79 -14.89
CA ARG A 29 -0.78 33.86 -14.13
C ARG A 29 0.16 32.70 -14.44
N TRP A 30 -0.39 31.53 -14.72
CA TRP A 30 0.33 30.31 -15.13
C TRP A 30 -0.56 29.48 -16.04
N ALA A 31 0.06 28.76 -16.97
CA ALA A 31 -0.60 27.73 -17.76
C ALA A 31 0.41 26.60 -17.98
N ALA A 32 -0.10 25.38 -18.07
CA ALA A 32 0.72 24.20 -18.33
C ALA A 32 -0.06 23.22 -19.20
N ARG A 33 0.64 22.49 -20.05
CA ARG A 33 0.09 21.34 -20.78
C ARG A 33 0.76 20.06 -20.29
N LEU A 34 -0.01 18.98 -20.17
CA LEU A 34 0.56 17.66 -19.93
C LEU A 34 1.37 17.25 -21.16
N THR A 35 2.59 16.76 -20.92
CA THR A 35 3.39 16.08 -21.94
C THR A 35 2.75 14.74 -22.30
N ARG A 36 3.29 14.02 -23.29
CA ARG A 36 2.83 12.65 -23.58
C ARG A 36 2.99 11.73 -22.36
N GLN A 37 4.17 11.78 -21.72
CA GLN A 37 4.47 11.04 -20.50
C GLN A 37 3.55 11.45 -19.35
N GLY A 38 3.25 12.75 -19.21
CA GLY A 38 2.28 13.24 -18.21
C GLY A 38 0.86 12.74 -18.44
N ARG A 39 0.43 12.64 -19.71
CA ARG A 39 -0.88 12.06 -20.07
C ARG A 39 -0.92 10.56 -19.80
N ASP A 40 0.12 9.83 -20.17
CA ASP A 40 0.23 8.38 -19.93
C ASP A 40 0.23 8.07 -18.44
N LEU A 41 0.97 8.84 -17.64
CA LEU A 41 0.97 8.72 -16.18
C LEU A 41 -0.43 8.98 -15.59
N LEU A 42 -1.11 10.04 -16.05
CA LEU A 42 -2.44 10.38 -15.56
C LEU A 42 -3.48 9.32 -15.95
N LEU A 43 -3.38 8.77 -17.16
CA LEU A 43 -4.20 7.64 -17.59
C LEU A 43 -3.91 6.41 -16.72
N TYR A 44 -2.65 6.02 -16.58
CA TYR A 44 -2.23 4.89 -15.75
C TYR A 44 -2.72 5.02 -14.31
N ALA A 45 -2.51 6.18 -13.68
CA ALA A 45 -2.94 6.43 -12.31
C ALA A 45 -4.47 6.35 -12.14
N ARG A 46 -5.24 6.78 -13.14
CA ARG A 46 -6.72 6.66 -13.14
C ARG A 46 -7.21 5.25 -13.44
N SER A 47 -6.44 4.50 -14.22
CA SER A 47 -6.76 3.11 -14.59
C SER A 47 -6.31 2.11 -13.55
N GLN A 48 -5.49 2.51 -12.58
CA GLN A 48 -5.24 1.65 -11.44
C GLN A 48 -6.57 1.36 -10.76
N PRO A 49 -6.91 0.07 -10.58
CA PRO A 49 -8.06 -0.30 -9.79
C PRO A 49 -7.83 0.33 -8.41
N PHE A 50 -8.68 1.29 -8.05
CA PHE A 50 -8.96 1.48 -6.64
C PHE A 50 -9.73 0.21 -6.30
N ALA A 51 -9.01 -0.85 -5.90
CA ALA A 51 -9.66 -2.07 -5.47
C ALA A 51 -10.62 -1.64 -4.37
N ASP A 52 -11.91 -1.75 -4.64
CA ASP A 52 -12.90 -1.47 -3.64
C ASP A 52 -12.63 -2.48 -2.53
N TYR A 53 -12.14 -1.96 -1.41
CA TYR A 53 -11.73 -2.75 -0.24
C TYR A 53 -12.99 -3.15 0.52
N ALA A 54 -13.96 -3.72 -0.17
CA ALA A 54 -15.12 -4.28 0.50
C ALA A 54 -14.65 -5.48 1.32
N ALA A 55 -15.03 -5.52 2.60
CA ALA A 55 -14.79 -6.68 3.42
C ALA A 55 -15.45 -7.90 2.76
N PRO A 56 -14.76 -9.05 2.65
CA PRO A 56 -15.34 -10.25 2.04
C PRO A 56 -16.46 -10.90 2.90
N GLY A 57 -16.74 -10.36 4.08
CA GLY A 57 -17.78 -10.81 5.00
C GLY A 57 -17.62 -10.15 6.38
N PRO A 58 -18.60 -10.28 7.28
CA PRO A 58 -18.56 -9.73 8.64
C PRO A 58 -17.48 -10.35 9.55
N GLU A 59 -17.00 -11.55 9.23
CA GLU A 59 -15.93 -12.26 9.93
C GLU A 59 -14.53 -11.69 9.64
N TYR A 60 -14.43 -10.84 8.61
CA TYR A 60 -13.17 -10.25 8.18
C TYR A 60 -12.97 -8.87 8.79
N ARG A 61 -11.79 -8.66 9.38
CA ARG A 61 -11.35 -7.36 9.88
C ARG A 61 -10.33 -6.74 8.94
N LEU A 62 -10.43 -5.44 8.73
CA LEU A 62 -9.38 -4.68 8.06
C LEU A 62 -8.14 -4.64 8.96
N VAL A 63 -7.03 -5.13 8.44
CA VAL A 63 -5.71 -5.13 9.08
C VAL A 63 -4.79 -4.25 8.26
N GLU A 64 -4.15 -3.30 8.92
CA GLU A 64 -3.12 -2.46 8.32
C GLU A 64 -1.73 -2.90 8.80
N LEU A 65 -0.86 -3.24 7.85
CA LEU A 65 0.51 -3.66 8.09
C LEU A 65 1.50 -2.63 7.56
N MET A 66 2.61 -2.44 8.28
CA MET A 66 3.76 -1.71 7.74
C MET A 66 4.47 -2.52 6.66
N PRO A 67 5.25 -1.88 5.76
CA PRO A 67 6.05 -2.59 4.78
C PRO A 67 6.91 -3.71 5.39
N SER A 68 7.59 -3.46 6.52
CA SER A 68 8.40 -4.50 7.18
C SER A 68 7.58 -5.67 7.73
N GLN A 69 6.38 -5.40 8.27
CA GLN A 69 5.45 -6.45 8.69
C GLN A 69 4.95 -7.26 7.49
N MET A 70 4.63 -6.58 6.39
CA MET A 70 4.21 -7.24 5.14
C MET A 70 5.33 -8.13 4.58
N ASP A 71 6.58 -7.66 4.60
CA ASP A 71 7.74 -8.45 4.15
C ASP A 71 7.95 -9.70 5.03
N ALA A 72 7.83 -9.55 6.36
CA ALA A 72 7.92 -10.68 7.29
C ALA A 72 6.82 -11.72 7.04
N ILE A 73 5.59 -11.28 6.77
CA ILE A 73 4.47 -12.19 6.49
C ILE A 73 4.58 -12.84 5.12
N ARG A 74 5.06 -12.13 4.08
CA ARG A 74 5.35 -12.74 2.78
C ARG A 74 6.38 -13.86 2.88
N LEU A 75 7.43 -13.64 3.68
CA LEU A 75 8.42 -14.67 3.95
C LEU A 75 7.77 -15.86 4.68
N PHE A 76 7.00 -15.60 5.74
CA PHE A 76 6.29 -16.64 6.49
C PHE A 76 5.38 -17.49 5.60
N THR A 77 4.54 -16.88 4.76
CA THR A 77 3.64 -17.61 3.86
C THR A 77 4.40 -18.37 2.77
N SER A 78 5.53 -17.83 2.28
CA SER A 78 6.37 -18.53 1.30
C SER A 78 7.04 -19.81 1.83
N LEU A 79 7.06 -19.98 3.15
CA LEU A 79 7.64 -21.13 3.83
C LEU A 79 6.57 -22.15 4.29
N ALA A 80 5.31 -22.00 3.89
CA ALA A 80 4.18 -22.82 4.36
C ALA A 80 4.49 -24.33 4.37
N ASP A 81 4.96 -24.88 3.26
CA ASP A 81 5.26 -26.32 3.10
C ASP A 81 6.45 -26.82 3.93
N ARG A 82 7.23 -25.90 4.52
CA ARG A 82 8.44 -26.21 5.30
C ARG A 82 8.24 -26.01 6.80
N LEU A 83 7.16 -25.36 7.21
CA LEU A 83 6.88 -25.07 8.61
C LEU A 83 6.04 -26.19 9.22
N GLN A 84 6.36 -26.56 10.47
CA GLN A 84 5.54 -27.51 11.22
C GLN A 84 4.18 -26.91 11.61
N ILE A 85 4.16 -25.61 11.93
CA ILE A 85 2.93 -24.84 12.12
C ILE A 85 2.74 -24.02 10.85
N GLN A 86 1.81 -24.47 10.00
CA GLN A 86 1.54 -23.83 8.73
C GLN A 86 0.78 -22.50 8.92
N PRO A 87 0.94 -21.55 7.99
CA PRO A 87 0.04 -20.41 7.88
C PRO A 87 -1.42 -20.87 7.78
N GLN A 88 -2.34 -20.06 8.28
CA GLN A 88 -3.77 -20.34 8.11
C GLN A 88 -4.14 -20.39 6.62
N PRO A 89 -5.13 -21.23 6.25
CA PRO A 89 -5.62 -21.30 4.87
C PRO A 89 -5.97 -19.93 4.31
N ASP A 90 -5.76 -19.79 3.00
CA ASP A 90 -6.00 -18.58 2.20
C ASP A 90 -5.20 -17.33 2.63
N LEU A 91 -4.36 -17.40 3.68
CA LEU A 91 -3.58 -16.25 4.13
C LEU A 91 -2.60 -15.79 3.04
N GLU A 92 -1.99 -16.70 2.29
CA GLU A 92 -1.10 -16.36 1.17
C GLU A 92 -1.85 -15.57 0.08
N ASP A 93 -3.06 -16.01 -0.27
CA ASP A 93 -3.90 -15.33 -1.26
C ASP A 93 -4.31 -13.94 -0.76
N ARG A 94 -4.63 -13.80 0.52
CA ARG A 94 -4.91 -12.49 1.14
C ARG A 94 -3.68 -11.57 1.14
N VAL A 95 -2.49 -12.09 1.41
CA VAL A 95 -1.22 -11.34 1.34
C VAL A 95 -0.90 -10.91 -0.08
N ARG A 96 -1.20 -11.76 -1.07
CA ARG A 96 -1.03 -11.47 -2.50
C ARG A 96 -2.04 -10.42 -2.99
N ALA A 97 -3.27 -10.48 -2.51
CA ALA A 97 -4.34 -9.55 -2.83
C ALA A 97 -4.28 -8.25 -2.01
N ALA A 98 -3.41 -8.15 -1.00
CA ALA A 98 -3.23 -6.94 -0.21
C ALA A 98 -2.81 -5.78 -1.12
N VAL A 99 -3.38 -4.58 -0.90
CA VAL A 99 -2.99 -3.41 -1.68
C VAL A 99 -2.33 -2.34 -0.79
N PRO A 100 -1.39 -1.56 -1.35
CA PRO A 100 -0.75 -0.49 -0.62
C PRO A 100 -1.69 0.73 -0.55
N ASP A 101 -1.93 1.22 0.66
CA ASP A 101 -2.48 2.55 0.88
C ASP A 101 -1.34 3.59 0.77
N ARG A 102 -1.33 4.33 -0.33
CA ARG A 102 -0.33 5.36 -0.61
C ARG A 102 -0.36 6.54 0.36
N MET A 103 -1.50 6.80 1.00
CA MET A 103 -1.63 7.93 1.93
C MET A 103 -1.00 7.61 3.29
N SER A 104 -1.24 6.40 3.80
CA SER A 104 -0.70 5.97 5.09
C SER A 104 0.65 5.25 5.00
N GLY A 105 1.05 4.83 3.80
CA GLY A 105 2.24 3.99 3.59
C GLY A 105 2.07 2.57 4.15
N ARG A 106 0.84 2.15 4.41
CA ARG A 106 0.50 0.83 4.97
C ARG A 106 -0.04 -0.10 3.89
N TRP A 107 0.03 -1.39 4.13
CA TRP A 107 -0.67 -2.41 3.36
C TRP A 107 -1.98 -2.75 4.04
N ARG A 108 -3.06 -2.85 3.25
CA ARG A 108 -4.39 -3.22 3.74
C ARG A 108 -4.77 -4.62 3.28
N LEU A 109 -5.32 -5.39 4.21
CA LEU A 109 -5.81 -6.74 3.98
C LEU A 109 -6.97 -7.03 4.91
N TYR A 110 -7.90 -7.86 4.45
CA TYR A 110 -9.02 -8.37 5.24
C TYR A 110 -8.68 -9.76 5.73
N LEU A 111 -8.63 -9.93 7.05
CA LEU A 111 -8.25 -11.17 7.70
C LEU A 111 -9.32 -11.62 8.70
N THR A 112 -9.54 -12.93 8.80
CA THR A 112 -10.30 -13.52 9.92
C THR A 112 -9.47 -13.51 11.21
N GLU A 113 -10.09 -13.78 12.35
CA GLU A 113 -9.36 -13.85 13.63
C GLU A 113 -8.29 -14.94 13.63
N GLU A 114 -8.56 -16.10 13.02
CA GLU A 114 -7.58 -17.19 12.87
C GLU A 114 -6.39 -16.74 12.02
N GLN A 115 -6.65 -16.07 10.90
CA GLN A 115 -5.61 -15.52 10.04
C GLN A 115 -4.79 -14.45 10.75
N MET A 116 -5.41 -13.59 11.56
CA MET A 116 -4.70 -12.63 12.40
C MET A 116 -3.81 -13.32 13.45
N ALA A 117 -4.28 -14.41 14.07
CA ALA A 117 -3.46 -15.22 14.98
C ALA A 117 -2.27 -15.86 14.27
N SER A 118 -2.46 -16.30 13.02
CA SER A 118 -1.39 -16.82 12.16
C SER A 118 -0.35 -15.74 11.81
N VAL A 119 -0.79 -14.52 11.49
CA VAL A 119 0.08 -13.36 11.32
C VAL A 119 0.87 -13.08 12.59
N ALA A 120 0.23 -13.09 13.75
CA ALA A 120 0.91 -12.90 15.03
C ALA A 120 1.99 -13.98 15.28
N TYR A 121 1.74 -15.23 14.88
CA TYR A 121 2.73 -16.30 14.92
C TYR A 121 3.90 -16.07 13.95
N GLY A 122 3.63 -15.70 12.70
CA GLY A 122 4.68 -15.36 11.73
C GLY A 122 5.56 -14.19 12.19
N LEU A 123 4.96 -13.15 12.77
CA LEU A 123 5.71 -12.03 13.36
C LEU A 123 6.48 -12.44 14.62
N TRP A 124 5.96 -13.38 15.40
CA TRP A 124 6.70 -13.95 16.54
C TRP A 124 7.93 -14.73 16.08
N LEU A 125 7.84 -15.53 15.01
CA LEU A 125 9.02 -16.17 14.40
C LEU A 125 10.05 -15.14 13.92
N HIS A 126 9.60 -14.08 13.25
CA HIS A 126 10.46 -12.97 12.84
C HIS A 126 11.15 -12.28 14.03
N LYS A 127 10.40 -12.10 15.13
CA LYS A 127 10.93 -11.59 16.41
C LYS A 127 12.05 -12.47 16.97
N MET A 128 11.89 -13.79 16.95
CA MET A 128 12.92 -14.71 17.40
C MET A 128 14.17 -14.68 16.50
N ALA A 129 14.01 -14.31 15.23
CA ALA A 129 15.10 -14.21 14.27
C ALA A 129 15.87 -12.87 14.31
N GLY A 130 15.38 -11.85 15.01
CA GLY A 130 16.20 -10.65 15.28
C GLY A 130 15.46 -9.31 15.46
N SER A 131 14.19 -9.18 15.10
CA SER A 131 13.46 -7.90 15.29
C SER A 131 12.10 -8.07 15.98
N ALA A 132 12.01 -7.61 17.23
CA ALA A 132 10.75 -7.62 17.99
C ALA A 132 9.77 -6.49 17.62
N ALA A 133 10.23 -5.50 16.85
CA ALA A 133 9.48 -4.27 16.61
C ALA A 133 8.16 -4.53 15.86
N GLU A 134 8.21 -5.38 14.85
CA GLU A 134 7.08 -5.79 14.01
C GLU A 134 5.99 -6.48 14.83
N ALA A 135 6.37 -7.45 15.66
CA ALA A 135 5.45 -8.21 16.51
C ALA A 135 4.81 -7.34 17.59
N ASN A 136 5.62 -6.51 18.27
CA ASN A 136 5.12 -5.61 19.32
C ASN A 136 4.16 -4.56 18.75
N ARG A 137 4.42 -4.06 17.54
CA ARG A 137 3.52 -3.12 16.86
C ARG A 137 2.22 -3.79 16.45
N PHE A 138 2.30 -4.99 15.88
CA PHE A 138 1.08 -5.72 15.50
C PHE A 138 0.18 -5.98 16.71
N SER A 139 0.76 -6.42 17.82
CA SER A 139 0.03 -6.62 19.08
C SER A 139 -0.62 -5.34 19.59
N ARG A 140 0.06 -4.19 19.51
CA ARG A 140 -0.51 -2.90 19.92
C ARG A 140 -1.66 -2.46 19.01
N ASP A 141 -1.49 -2.59 17.70
CA ASP A 141 -2.44 -2.09 16.71
C ASP A 141 -3.70 -2.99 16.64
N HIS A 142 -3.56 -4.30 16.89
CA HIS A 142 -4.62 -5.29 16.66
C HIS A 142 -5.05 -6.09 17.89
N GLY A 143 -4.38 -5.93 19.03
CA GLY A 143 -4.68 -6.63 20.28
C GLY A 143 -4.30 -8.11 20.30
N ILE A 144 -3.61 -8.61 19.26
CA ILE A 144 -3.27 -10.03 19.11
C ILE A 144 -1.75 -10.21 19.15
N ALA A 145 -1.29 -11.07 20.05
CA ALA A 145 0.09 -11.52 20.12
C ALA A 145 0.12 -13.05 20.17
N HIS A 146 1.12 -13.66 19.53
CA HIS A 146 1.39 -15.07 19.76
C HIS A 146 2.21 -15.22 21.03
N THR A 147 1.68 -16.00 21.97
CA THR A 147 2.36 -16.41 23.19
C THR A 147 2.56 -17.92 23.09
N PRO A 148 3.80 -18.43 23.09
CA PRO A 148 4.02 -19.87 23.12
C PRO A 148 3.41 -20.46 24.39
N ALA A 149 2.89 -21.68 24.30
CA ALA A 149 2.44 -22.40 25.48
C ALA A 149 3.61 -22.57 26.48
N PRO A 150 3.36 -22.46 27.79
CA PRO A 150 4.38 -22.66 28.82
C PRO A 150 4.95 -24.08 28.85
#